data_AF-A0A4Y4D0H6-F1
#
_entry.id   AF-A0A4Y4D0H6-F1
#
_cell.length_a   1.000
_cell.length_b   1.000
_cell.length_c   1.000
_cell.angle_alpha   90.00
_cell.angle_beta   90.00
_cell.angle_gamma   90.00
#
_symmetry.space_group_name_H-M   'P 1'
#
loop_
_entity.id
_entity.type
_entity.pdbx_description
1 polymer ?
#
loop_
_entity_poly.entity_id
_entity_poly.type
_entity_poly.pdbx_seq_one_letter_code
_entity_poly.pdbx_strand_id
1 'polypeptide(L)'
;MLTHWELEHYRQLYRNQIDRLVETLTVRLLPTFDSVHAEVEALQQEAYRASRECANDGNGLDPQTAHEAAFEASLAHFDIVLDLRQGLQNMFAVSLYHLFEQQVRAFHVRVLNHKPLKFGSDVLKAWDKTLPDPVLTKEQRSGLDELRLLANTVKHGDGASAQELYTAAPHLFLADYEQDALDDPTVIVHKPDIGTPLFGQDLFVRLDDIHRYRQLLNGVWSAYLEALHGAGRS
;
A
#
# COMPACT_ATOMS: atom_id res chain seq x y z
N MET A 1 16.44 -22.84 -23.73
CA MET A 1 15.27 -21.95 -23.88
C MET A 1 14.11 -22.57 -23.14
N LEU A 2 13.33 -21.75 -22.43
CA LEU A 2 12.10 -22.21 -21.76
C LEU A 2 11.05 -22.55 -22.82
N THR A 3 10.32 -23.63 -22.59
CA THR A 3 9.18 -24.02 -23.40
C THR A 3 7.99 -23.10 -23.15
N HIS A 4 7.02 -23.10 -24.06
CA HIS A 4 5.78 -22.35 -23.90
C HIS A 4 5.03 -22.70 -22.60
N TRP A 5 5.00 -23.99 -22.24
CA TRP A 5 4.29 -24.44 -21.04
C TRP A 5 4.99 -24.01 -19.75
N GLU A 6 6.33 -23.95 -19.73
CA GLU A 6 7.10 -23.43 -18.59
C GLU A 6 6.82 -21.94 -18.40
N LEU A 7 6.80 -21.16 -19.49
CA LEU A 7 6.49 -19.74 -19.43
C LEU A 7 5.07 -19.48 -18.94
N GLU A 8 4.09 -20.26 -19.41
CA GLU A 8 2.71 -20.16 -18.94
C GLU A 8 2.57 -20.57 -17.46
N HIS A 9 3.30 -21.58 -17.02
CA HIS A 9 3.34 -21.96 -15.60
C HIS A 9 3.79 -20.80 -14.71
N TYR A 10 4.89 -20.12 -15.05
CA TYR A 10 5.37 -18.96 -14.28
C TYR A 10 4.44 -17.75 -14.37
N ARG A 11 3.80 -17.53 -15.53
CA ARG A 11 2.75 -16.50 -15.69
C ARG A 11 1.63 -16.70 -14.66
N GLN A 12 1.11 -17.92 -14.58
CA GLN A 12 0.04 -18.26 -13.63
C GLN A 12 0.52 -18.20 -12.18
N LEU A 13 1.71 -18.72 -11.89
CA LEU A 13 2.26 -18.72 -10.54
C LEU A 13 2.39 -17.31 -9.97
N TYR A 14 3.04 -16.40 -10.69
CA TYR A 14 3.28 -15.04 -10.20
C TYR A 14 2.03 -14.20 -10.16
N ARG A 15 1.14 -14.35 -11.15
CA ARG A 15 -0.19 -13.74 -11.13
C ARG A 15 -0.99 -14.18 -9.91
N ASN A 16 -1.03 -15.48 -9.63
CA ASN A 16 -1.78 -16.01 -8.49
C ASN A 16 -1.25 -15.48 -7.16
N GLN A 17 0.06 -15.32 -7.00
CA GLN A 17 0.66 -14.74 -5.80
C GLN A 17 0.25 -13.26 -5.61
N ILE A 18 0.33 -12.45 -6.67
CA ILE A 18 -0.07 -11.04 -6.66
C ILE A 18 -1.58 -10.92 -6.36
N ASP A 19 -2.40 -11.70 -7.06
CA ASP A 19 -3.85 -11.70 -6.94
C ASP A 19 -4.27 -12.11 -5.52
N ARG A 20 -3.64 -13.15 -4.95
CA ARG A 20 -3.94 -13.63 -3.58
C ARG A 20 -3.53 -12.63 -2.51
N LEU A 21 -2.47 -11.87 -2.73
CA LEU A 21 -2.07 -10.79 -1.82
C LEU A 21 -3.16 -9.72 -1.77
N VAL A 22 -3.62 -9.23 -2.93
CA VAL A 22 -4.69 -8.21 -2.99
C VAL A 22 -6.03 -8.74 -2.49
N GLU A 23 -6.38 -9.98 -2.81
CA GLU A 23 -7.60 -10.62 -2.30
C GLU A 23 -7.56 -10.72 -0.76
N THR A 24 -6.40 -11.03 -0.18
CA THR A 24 -6.26 -11.11 1.28
C THR A 24 -6.52 -9.76 1.94
N LEU A 25 -5.99 -8.66 1.39
CA LEU A 25 -6.30 -7.31 1.88
C LEU A 25 -7.80 -7.02 1.82
N THR A 26 -8.37 -7.17 0.62
CA THR A 26 -9.72 -6.70 0.30
C THR A 26 -10.82 -7.54 0.92
N VAL A 27 -10.68 -8.86 0.92
CA VAL A 27 -11.74 -9.79 1.36
C VAL A 27 -11.59 -10.18 2.83
N ARG A 28 -10.37 -10.13 3.39
CA ARG A 28 -10.12 -10.68 4.74
C ARG A 28 -9.69 -9.67 5.77
N LEU A 29 -8.92 -8.64 5.39
CA LEU A 29 -8.33 -7.73 6.37
C LEU A 29 -9.10 -6.41 6.47
N LEU A 30 -9.36 -5.71 5.36
CA LEU A 30 -10.10 -4.44 5.45
C LEU A 30 -11.51 -4.58 6.05
N PRO A 31 -12.28 -5.64 5.78
CA PRO A 31 -13.58 -5.81 6.41
C PRO A 31 -13.55 -5.93 7.94
N THR A 32 -12.39 -6.24 8.55
CA THR A 32 -12.29 -6.26 10.02
C THR A 32 -12.37 -4.88 10.65
N PHE A 33 -12.30 -3.81 9.85
CA PHE A 33 -12.40 -2.42 10.30
C PHE A 33 -13.82 -1.84 10.13
N ASP A 34 -14.77 -2.60 9.56
CA ASP A 34 -16.14 -2.12 9.34
C ASP A 34 -16.94 -1.98 10.66
N SER A 35 -16.55 -2.70 11.71
CA SER A 35 -17.21 -2.66 13.03
C SER A 35 -16.74 -1.52 13.95
N VAL A 36 -15.70 -0.78 13.56
CA VAL A 36 -15.00 0.17 14.46
C VAL A 36 -15.91 1.28 14.96
N HIS A 37 -16.83 1.76 14.14
CA HIS A 37 -17.84 2.74 14.57
C HIS A 37 -18.71 2.18 15.71
N ALA A 38 -19.19 0.94 15.56
CA ALA A 38 -20.00 0.28 16.58
C ALA A 38 -19.19 0.00 17.85
N GLU A 39 -17.91 -0.32 17.73
CA GLU A 39 -16.99 -0.50 18.86
C GLU A 39 -16.81 0.80 19.65
N VAL A 40 -16.63 1.93 18.97
CA VAL A 40 -16.49 3.26 19.59
C VAL A 40 -17.78 3.71 20.25
N GLU A 41 -18.93 3.52 19.60
CA GLU A 41 -20.23 3.81 20.21
C GLU A 41 -20.47 2.99 21.48
N ALA A 42 -20.09 1.71 21.47
CA ALA A 42 -20.21 0.84 22.64
C ALA A 42 -19.32 1.33 23.79
N LEU A 43 -18.07 1.70 23.52
CA LEU A 43 -17.14 2.27 24.51
C LEU A 43 -17.68 3.57 25.12
N GLN A 44 -18.23 4.47 24.29
CA GLN A 44 -18.85 5.71 24.76
C GLN A 44 -20.07 5.45 25.64
N GLN A 45 -20.95 4.51 25.26
CA GLN A 45 -22.12 4.16 26.05
C GLN A 45 -21.75 3.52 27.38
N GLU A 46 -20.74 2.66 27.42
CA GLU A 46 -20.23 2.04 28.64
C GLU A 46 -19.65 3.11 29.58
N ALA A 47 -18.86 4.02 29.06
CA ALA A 47 -18.32 5.12 29.84
C ALA A 47 -19.40 6.06 30.39
N TYR A 48 -20.43 6.35 29.59
CA TYR A 48 -21.59 7.13 30.04
C TYR A 48 -22.31 6.44 31.20
N ARG A 49 -22.50 5.12 31.13
CA ARG A 49 -23.11 4.34 32.22
C ARG A 49 -22.25 4.36 33.48
N ALA A 50 -20.94 4.12 33.35
CA ALA A 50 -20.01 4.13 34.47
C ALA A 50 -19.94 5.50 35.18
N SER A 51 -19.93 6.60 34.41
CA SER A 51 -19.96 7.96 34.96
C SER A 51 -21.23 8.22 35.78
N ARG A 52 -22.39 7.76 35.30
CA ARG A 52 -23.66 7.87 36.05
C ARG A 52 -23.68 7.05 37.33
N GLU A 53 -23.00 5.90 37.37
CA GLU A 53 -22.89 5.07 38.57
C GLU A 53 -21.99 5.73 39.62
N CYS A 54 -20.82 6.26 39.22
CA CYS A 54 -19.94 7.05 40.10
C CYS A 54 -20.61 8.34 40.62
N ALA A 55 -21.43 9.02 39.82
CA ALA A 55 -22.19 10.18 40.29
C ALA A 55 -23.04 9.90 41.54
N ASN A 56 -23.46 8.64 41.71
CA ASN A 56 -24.32 8.20 42.80
C ASN A 56 -23.53 7.63 44.01
N ASP A 57 -22.20 7.56 43.95
CA ASP A 57 -21.38 6.91 44.98
C ASP A 57 -20.88 7.87 46.10
N GLY A 58 -21.04 9.18 45.89
CA GLY A 58 -20.67 10.21 46.87
C GLY A 58 -19.16 10.49 47.01
N ASN A 59 -18.29 9.88 46.20
CA ASN A 59 -16.82 10.02 46.29
C ASN A 59 -16.24 11.28 45.60
N GLY A 60 -17.09 12.17 45.08
CA GLY A 60 -16.64 13.50 44.63
C GLY A 60 -15.81 13.52 43.34
N LEU A 61 -15.75 12.42 42.59
CA LEU A 61 -15.30 12.46 41.20
C LEU A 61 -16.41 13.11 40.37
N ASP A 62 -16.11 14.25 39.76
CA ASP A 62 -17.08 14.96 38.92
C ASP A 62 -17.47 14.07 37.71
N PRO A 63 -18.75 13.68 37.60
CA PRO A 63 -19.20 12.79 36.53
C PRO A 63 -18.97 13.36 35.14
N GLN A 64 -19.02 14.69 35.01
CA GLN A 64 -18.77 15.37 33.75
C GLN A 64 -17.31 15.20 33.33
N THR A 65 -16.36 15.40 34.23
CA THR A 65 -14.93 15.17 33.98
C THR A 65 -14.65 13.72 33.54
N ALA A 66 -15.26 12.72 34.20
CA ALA A 66 -15.08 11.31 33.83
C ALA A 66 -15.69 10.98 32.44
N HIS A 67 -16.82 11.60 32.11
CA HIS A 67 -17.46 11.46 30.80
C HIS A 67 -16.62 12.08 29.68
N GLU A 68 -16.13 13.30 29.88
CA GLU A 68 -15.27 13.99 28.92
C GLU A 68 -13.99 13.20 28.62
N ALA A 69 -13.30 12.69 29.66
CA ALA A 69 -12.10 11.87 29.48
C ALA A 69 -12.37 10.58 28.67
N ALA A 70 -13.51 9.93 28.89
CA ALA A 70 -13.85 8.73 28.14
C ALA A 70 -14.27 9.02 26.70
N PHE A 71 -14.95 10.15 26.48
CA PHE A 71 -15.26 10.62 25.14
C PHE A 71 -13.98 10.93 24.35
N GLU A 72 -13.02 11.66 24.93
CA GLU A 72 -11.72 11.91 24.32
C GLU A 72 -10.97 10.61 24.02
N ALA A 73 -10.93 9.66 24.96
CA ALA A 73 -10.30 8.36 24.76
C ALA A 73 -10.97 7.56 23.62
N SER A 74 -12.28 7.67 23.46
CA SER A 74 -13.03 7.00 22.39
C SER A 74 -12.72 7.59 21.01
N LEU A 75 -12.55 8.91 20.91
CA LEU A 75 -12.13 9.57 19.68
C LEU A 75 -10.69 9.20 19.32
N ALA A 76 -9.78 9.23 20.29
CA ALA A 76 -8.40 8.81 20.08
C ALA A 76 -8.31 7.35 19.62
N HIS A 77 -9.14 6.46 20.19
CA HIS A 77 -9.24 5.07 19.74
C HIS A 77 -9.72 4.97 18.29
N PHE A 78 -10.78 5.71 17.94
CA PHE A 78 -11.31 5.75 16.58
C PHE A 78 -10.25 6.17 15.57
N ASP A 79 -9.56 7.28 15.82
CA ASP A 79 -8.51 7.82 14.95
C ASP A 79 -7.37 6.83 14.76
N ILE A 80 -6.87 6.23 15.85
CA ILE A 80 -5.83 5.19 15.81
C ILE A 80 -6.23 4.02 14.92
N VAL A 81 -7.49 3.59 14.99
CA VAL A 81 -7.95 2.42 14.22
C VAL A 81 -8.12 2.77 12.74
N LEU A 82 -8.57 3.99 12.40
CA LEU A 82 -8.61 4.46 11.02
C LEU A 82 -7.20 4.62 10.43
N ASP A 83 -6.27 5.16 11.22
CA ASP A 83 -4.85 5.26 10.89
C ASP A 83 -4.27 3.86 10.62
N LEU A 84 -4.52 2.89 11.49
CA LEU A 84 -4.10 1.50 11.28
C LEU A 84 -4.69 0.88 10.01
N ARG A 85 -5.95 1.17 9.68
CA ARG A 85 -6.57 0.73 8.42
C ARG A 85 -5.82 1.31 7.22
N GLN A 86 -5.50 2.59 7.24
CA GLN A 86 -4.74 3.25 6.17
C GLN A 86 -3.29 2.72 6.09
N GLY A 87 -2.64 2.54 7.24
CA GLY A 87 -1.31 1.94 7.34
C GLY A 87 -1.27 0.54 6.75
N LEU A 88 -2.33 -0.24 6.93
CA LEU A 88 -2.48 -1.56 6.29
C LEU A 88 -2.49 -1.45 4.76
N GLN A 89 -3.25 -0.52 4.19
CA GLN A 89 -3.26 -0.29 2.74
C GLN A 89 -1.86 0.11 2.23
N ASN A 90 -1.20 1.03 2.92
CA ASN A 90 0.17 1.47 2.60
C ASN A 90 1.16 0.30 2.61
N MET A 91 1.10 -0.55 3.65
CA MET A 91 1.95 -1.75 3.77
C MET A 91 1.68 -2.78 2.67
N PHE A 92 0.45 -2.90 2.16
CA PHE A 92 0.15 -3.81 1.06
C PHE A 92 0.72 -3.31 -0.28
N ALA A 93 0.78 -1.99 -0.51
CA ALA A 93 1.51 -1.45 -1.66
C ALA A 93 3.01 -1.76 -1.57
N VAL A 94 3.64 -1.58 -0.40
CA VAL A 94 5.02 -2.01 -0.15
C VAL A 94 5.21 -3.50 -0.43
N SER A 95 4.27 -4.32 0.04
CA SER A 95 4.32 -5.77 -0.12
C SER A 95 4.20 -6.18 -1.59
N LEU A 96 3.36 -5.50 -2.39
CA LEU A 96 3.24 -5.74 -3.83
C LEU A 96 4.57 -5.48 -4.55
N TYR A 97 5.21 -4.34 -4.26
CA TYR A 97 6.51 -4.01 -4.86
C TYR A 97 7.56 -5.06 -4.50
N HIS A 98 7.72 -5.36 -3.21
CA HIS A 98 8.75 -6.29 -2.76
C HIS A 98 8.46 -7.75 -3.15
N LEU A 99 7.19 -8.16 -3.26
CA LEU A 99 6.83 -9.45 -3.84
C LEU A 99 7.30 -9.54 -5.30
N PHE A 100 7.03 -8.49 -6.09
CA PHE A 100 7.49 -8.45 -7.47
C PHE A 100 9.03 -8.52 -7.58
N GLU A 101 9.77 -7.77 -6.76
CA GLU A 101 11.24 -7.85 -6.74
C GLU A 101 11.74 -9.27 -6.39
N GLN A 102 11.08 -9.93 -5.44
CA GLN A 102 11.41 -11.30 -5.05
C GLN A 102 11.09 -12.30 -6.17
N GLN A 103 9.97 -12.13 -6.87
CA GLN A 103 9.61 -12.96 -8.03
C GLN A 103 10.64 -12.81 -9.15
N VAL A 104 11.00 -11.57 -9.50
CA VAL A 104 12.06 -11.24 -10.47
C VAL A 104 13.35 -11.97 -10.08
N ARG A 105 13.81 -11.81 -8.83
CA ARG A 105 15.03 -12.48 -8.37
C ARG A 105 14.93 -14.00 -8.43
N ALA A 106 13.80 -14.56 -7.99
CA ALA A 106 13.58 -16.00 -8.01
C ALA A 106 13.60 -16.55 -9.43
N PHE A 107 12.96 -15.86 -10.38
CA PHE A 107 12.97 -16.23 -11.79
C PHE A 107 14.39 -16.15 -12.38
N HIS A 108 15.12 -15.06 -12.09
CA HIS A 108 16.48 -14.86 -12.58
C HIS A 108 17.41 -16.02 -12.16
N VAL A 109 17.34 -16.43 -10.90
CA VAL A 109 18.22 -17.46 -10.36
C VAL A 109 17.73 -18.87 -10.68
N ARG A 110 16.44 -19.16 -10.44
CA ARG A 110 15.91 -20.52 -10.48
C ARG A 110 15.46 -20.96 -11.86
N VAL A 111 15.14 -20.00 -12.73
CA VAL A 111 14.56 -20.29 -14.06
C VAL A 111 15.58 -19.99 -15.16
N LEU A 112 16.24 -18.83 -15.10
CA LEU A 112 17.27 -18.47 -16.07
C LEU A 112 18.67 -19.02 -15.72
N ASN A 113 18.83 -19.58 -14.52
CA ASN A 113 20.11 -20.07 -14.00
C ASN A 113 21.22 -19.00 -14.02
N HIS A 114 20.84 -17.75 -13.80
CA HIS A 114 21.77 -16.62 -13.72
C HIS A 114 22.22 -16.37 -12.26
N LYS A 115 23.29 -15.58 -12.10
CA LYS A 115 23.79 -15.20 -10.76
C LYS A 115 22.76 -14.32 -10.04
N PRO A 116 22.63 -14.40 -8.70
CA PRO A 116 21.69 -13.57 -7.96
C PRO A 116 21.86 -12.07 -8.24
N LEU A 117 20.74 -11.39 -8.51
CA LEU A 117 20.68 -9.94 -8.55
C LEU A 117 20.94 -9.38 -7.13
N LYS A 118 21.71 -8.28 -7.04
CA LYS A 118 21.94 -7.57 -5.78
C LYS A 118 20.69 -6.76 -5.42
N PHE A 119 20.27 -6.81 -4.15
CA PHE A 119 19.22 -5.94 -3.63
C PHE A 119 19.73 -4.50 -3.48
N GLY A 120 18.87 -3.54 -3.82
CA GLY A 120 19.19 -2.11 -3.87
C GLY A 120 18.18 -1.38 -4.77
N SER A 121 18.44 -0.10 -5.04
CA SER A 121 17.50 0.84 -5.68
C SER A 121 16.96 0.47 -7.06
N ASP A 122 17.36 -0.67 -7.66
CA ASP A 122 17.00 -0.93 -9.05
C ASP A 122 17.13 -2.40 -9.49
N VAL A 123 16.30 -3.28 -8.90
CA VAL A 123 16.14 -4.65 -9.41
C VAL A 123 15.76 -4.64 -10.89
N LEU A 124 14.98 -3.63 -11.32
CA LEU A 124 14.54 -3.42 -12.69
C LEU A 124 15.69 -3.08 -13.63
N LYS A 125 16.57 -2.12 -13.31
CA LYS A 125 17.77 -1.86 -14.15
C LYS A 125 18.66 -3.10 -14.29
N ALA A 126 18.77 -3.92 -13.25
CA ALA A 126 19.56 -5.14 -13.32
C ALA A 126 18.85 -6.21 -14.18
N TRP A 127 17.54 -6.30 -14.05
CA TRP A 127 16.68 -7.21 -14.80
C TRP A 127 16.66 -6.87 -16.30
N ASP A 128 16.47 -5.60 -16.69
CA ASP A 128 16.47 -5.11 -18.08
C ASP A 128 17.77 -5.42 -18.83
N LYS A 129 18.91 -5.43 -18.13
CA LYS A 129 20.21 -5.73 -18.75
C LYS A 129 20.44 -7.19 -19.09
N THR A 130 19.62 -8.09 -18.53
CA THR A 130 19.90 -9.54 -18.54
C THR A 130 18.90 -10.35 -19.36
N LEU A 131 17.85 -9.70 -19.86
CA LEU A 131 16.76 -10.31 -20.60
C LEU A 131 16.56 -9.59 -21.93
N PRO A 132 15.88 -10.23 -22.90
CA PRO A 132 15.33 -9.50 -24.04
C PRO A 132 14.50 -8.34 -23.52
N ASP A 133 14.72 -7.14 -24.07
CA ASP A 133 13.98 -5.94 -23.66
C ASP A 133 12.50 -6.14 -23.99
N PRO A 134 11.61 -6.28 -23.00
CA PRO A 134 10.19 -6.34 -23.28
C PRO A 134 9.71 -5.00 -23.82
N VAL A 135 8.69 -5.03 -24.65
CA VAL A 135 8.01 -3.82 -25.10
C VAL A 135 7.06 -3.36 -23.99
N LEU A 136 7.62 -2.85 -22.89
CA LEU A 136 6.84 -2.17 -21.84
C LEU A 136 6.42 -0.80 -22.34
N THR A 137 5.13 -0.51 -22.15
CA THR A 137 4.55 0.81 -22.40
C THR A 137 5.15 1.87 -21.47
N LYS A 138 5.00 3.13 -21.84
CA LYS A 138 5.46 4.26 -21.00
C LYS A 138 4.76 4.21 -19.64
N GLU A 139 3.49 3.88 -19.64
CA GLU A 139 2.61 3.77 -18.47
C GLU A 139 3.04 2.64 -17.53
N GLN A 140 3.48 1.50 -18.07
CA GLN A 140 4.02 0.41 -17.25
C GLN A 140 5.34 0.79 -16.59
N ARG A 141 6.22 1.48 -17.32
CA ARG A 141 7.51 1.93 -16.77
C ARG A 141 7.31 2.99 -15.68
N SER A 142 6.44 3.98 -15.93
CA SER A 142 6.12 4.99 -14.91
C SER A 142 5.41 4.39 -13.70
N GLY A 143 4.47 3.46 -13.90
CA GLY A 143 3.76 2.81 -12.80
C GLY A 143 4.68 1.95 -11.93
N LEU A 144 5.67 1.26 -12.51
CA LEU A 144 6.65 0.50 -11.73
C LEU A 144 7.53 1.42 -10.88
N ASP A 145 7.95 2.55 -11.46
CA ASP A 145 8.76 3.53 -10.75
C ASP A 145 7.98 4.23 -9.63
N GLU A 146 6.72 4.59 -9.89
CA GLU A 146 5.80 5.10 -8.89
C GLU A 146 5.63 4.12 -7.71
N LEU A 147 5.41 2.83 -7.99
CA LEU A 147 5.26 1.80 -6.96
C LEU A 147 6.57 1.59 -6.15
N ARG A 148 7.73 1.68 -6.80
CA ARG A 148 9.05 1.67 -6.13
C ARG A 148 9.20 2.86 -5.18
N LEU A 149 8.87 4.06 -5.67
CA LEU A 149 8.94 5.30 -4.90
C LEU A 149 7.98 5.24 -3.70
N LEU A 150 6.74 4.80 -3.92
CA LEU A 150 5.74 4.56 -2.88
C LEU A 150 6.26 3.60 -1.79
N ALA A 151 6.80 2.45 -2.20
CA ALA A 151 7.31 1.47 -1.25
C ALA A 151 8.45 2.05 -0.38
N ASN A 152 9.33 2.85 -0.96
CA ASN A 152 10.42 3.51 -0.23
C ASN A 152 9.90 4.62 0.70
N THR A 153 8.95 5.44 0.24
CA THR A 153 8.32 6.49 1.05
C THR A 153 7.61 5.92 2.28
N VAL A 154 6.83 4.83 2.13
CA VAL A 154 6.18 4.18 3.29
C VAL A 154 7.21 3.67 4.31
N LYS A 155 8.35 3.15 3.84
CA LYS A 155 9.38 2.56 4.73
C LYS A 155 10.25 3.59 5.42
N HIS A 156 10.55 4.70 4.74
CA HIS A 156 11.57 5.64 5.17
C HIS A 156 11.00 6.99 5.58
N GLY A 157 9.72 7.25 5.32
CA GLY A 157 9.11 8.56 5.52
C GLY A 157 9.66 9.57 4.54
N ASP A 158 9.88 10.78 5.02
CA ASP A 158 10.32 11.89 4.19
C ASP A 158 11.75 11.70 3.61
N GLY A 159 11.96 12.22 2.40
CA GLY A 159 13.23 12.09 1.68
C GLY A 159 13.11 12.16 0.16
N ALA A 160 14.15 11.70 -0.54
CA ALA A 160 14.23 11.79 -2.00
C ALA A 160 13.09 11.03 -2.70
N SER A 161 12.78 9.80 -2.25
CA SER A 161 11.68 9.03 -2.82
C SER A 161 10.32 9.69 -2.59
N ALA A 162 10.11 10.29 -1.42
CA ALA A 162 8.90 11.06 -1.13
C ALA A 162 8.78 12.30 -2.04
N GLN A 163 9.88 13.01 -2.29
CA GLN A 163 9.88 14.18 -3.18
C GLN A 163 9.57 13.81 -4.64
N GLU A 164 10.18 12.73 -5.12
CA GLU A 164 9.92 12.20 -6.47
C GLU A 164 8.48 11.69 -6.58
N LEU A 165 7.99 10.96 -5.57
CA LEU A 165 6.61 10.46 -5.53
C LEU A 165 5.59 11.59 -5.53
N TYR A 166 5.81 12.64 -4.73
CA TYR A 166 4.92 13.80 -4.69
C TYR A 166 4.78 14.47 -6.06
N THR A 167 5.86 14.51 -6.83
CA THR A 167 5.83 15.07 -8.19
C THR A 167 5.10 14.14 -9.17
N ALA A 168 5.28 12.83 -9.04
CA ALA A 168 4.73 11.84 -9.98
C ALA A 168 3.27 11.44 -9.70
N ALA A 169 2.88 11.43 -8.42
CA ALA A 169 1.60 10.93 -7.91
C ALA A 169 1.16 11.72 -6.67
N PRO A 170 0.87 13.04 -6.81
CA PRO A 170 0.49 13.90 -5.69
C PRO A 170 -0.81 13.46 -5.00
N HIS A 171 -1.70 12.75 -5.72
CA HIS A 171 -2.96 12.24 -5.16
C HIS A 171 -2.77 11.27 -4.01
N LEU A 172 -1.61 10.62 -3.88
CA LEU A 172 -1.28 9.73 -2.76
C LEU A 172 -1.03 10.48 -1.45
N PHE A 173 -0.88 11.80 -1.48
CA PHE A 173 -0.62 12.65 -0.31
C PHE A 173 -1.87 13.39 0.17
N LEU A 174 -3.03 13.07 -0.40
CA LEU A 174 -4.29 13.73 -0.09
C LEU A 174 -5.29 12.75 0.51
N ALA A 175 -5.84 13.15 1.66
CA ALA A 175 -6.96 12.42 2.24
C ALA A 175 -8.20 12.51 1.33
N ASP A 176 -9.18 11.63 1.55
CA ASP A 176 -10.39 11.56 0.71
C ASP A 176 -11.13 12.91 0.60
N TYR A 177 -11.16 13.70 1.68
CA TYR A 177 -11.81 15.02 1.71
C TYR A 177 -10.97 16.14 1.06
N GLU A 178 -9.72 15.86 0.66
CA GLU A 178 -8.78 16.83 0.09
C GLU A 178 -8.61 16.66 -1.42
N GLN A 179 -9.32 15.71 -2.04
CA GLN A 179 -9.16 15.44 -3.47
C GLN A 179 -9.65 16.57 -4.36
N ASP A 180 -10.75 17.20 -3.99
CA ASP A 180 -11.32 18.33 -4.74
C ASP A 180 -10.33 19.51 -4.81
N ALA A 181 -9.33 19.55 -3.91
CA ALA A 181 -8.28 20.55 -3.91
C ALA A 181 -7.25 20.38 -5.05
N LEU A 182 -7.16 19.21 -5.72
CA LEU A 182 -6.31 19.07 -6.92
C LEU A 182 -6.89 19.75 -8.15
N ASP A 183 -8.21 19.90 -8.21
CA ASP A 183 -8.92 20.51 -9.33
C ASP A 183 -8.99 22.04 -9.21
N ASP A 184 -8.68 22.59 -8.03
CA ASP A 184 -8.60 24.02 -7.79
C ASP A 184 -7.16 24.54 -7.99
N PRO A 185 -6.88 25.29 -9.08
CA PRO A 185 -5.55 25.83 -9.36
C PRO A 185 -5.08 26.88 -8.35
N THR A 186 -5.94 27.30 -7.41
CA THR A 186 -5.60 28.25 -6.34
C THR A 186 -5.14 27.56 -5.05
N VAL A 187 -5.38 26.25 -4.92
CA VAL A 187 -4.93 25.49 -3.76
C VAL A 187 -3.47 25.08 -3.95
N ILE A 188 -2.60 25.68 -3.12
CA ILE A 188 -1.21 25.24 -3.01
C ILE A 188 -1.19 24.06 -2.05
N VAL A 189 -1.20 22.84 -2.60
CA VAL A 189 -0.88 21.65 -1.82
C VAL A 189 0.61 21.73 -1.47
N HIS A 190 0.89 21.97 -0.19
CA HIS A 190 2.25 21.83 0.32
C HIS A 190 2.53 20.35 0.52
N LYS A 191 3.74 19.91 0.15
CA LYS A 191 4.18 18.56 0.48
C LYS A 191 4.12 18.40 2.01
N PRO A 192 3.37 17.41 2.54
CA PRO A 192 3.33 17.18 3.98
C PRO A 192 4.70 16.70 4.49
N ASP A 193 5.01 16.99 5.75
CA ASP A 193 6.13 16.35 6.45
C ASP A 193 5.74 14.90 6.70
N ILE A 194 6.38 13.96 6.00
CA ILE A 194 5.96 12.55 6.00
C ILE A 194 6.63 11.85 7.18
N GLY A 195 5.93 11.82 8.30
CA GLY A 195 6.43 11.29 9.55
C GLY A 195 6.13 9.81 9.73
N THR A 196 4.84 9.43 9.66
CA THR A 196 4.40 8.09 10.06
C THR A 196 3.51 7.35 9.03
N PRO A 197 3.94 7.25 7.75
CA PRO A 197 3.13 6.59 6.71
C PRO A 197 2.87 5.11 6.96
N LEU A 198 3.70 4.43 7.76
CA LEU A 198 3.45 3.06 8.17
C LEU A 198 2.24 2.94 9.12
N PHE A 199 1.97 4.01 9.88
CA PHE A 199 0.80 4.12 10.74
C PHE A 199 -0.38 4.78 10.01
N GLY A 200 -0.28 5.03 8.70
CA GLY A 200 -1.41 5.53 7.89
C GLY A 200 -1.52 7.05 7.78
N GLN A 201 -0.57 7.80 8.31
CA GLN A 201 -0.55 9.26 8.23
C GLN A 201 0.25 9.75 7.02
N ASP A 202 -0.07 10.94 6.51
CA ASP A 202 0.68 11.66 5.46
C ASP A 202 0.74 10.99 4.06
N LEU A 203 0.24 9.77 3.94
CA LEU A 203 0.21 8.99 2.71
C LEU A 203 -1.00 8.06 2.68
N PHE A 204 -1.81 8.18 1.64
CA PHE A 204 -3.16 7.65 1.58
C PHE A 204 -3.34 6.75 0.35
N VAL A 205 -2.68 5.58 0.35
CA VAL A 205 -2.88 4.57 -0.71
C VAL A 205 -4.30 4.04 -0.66
N ARG A 206 -4.99 4.02 -1.80
CA ARG A 206 -6.39 3.58 -1.90
C ARG A 206 -6.52 2.19 -2.51
N LEU A 207 -7.70 1.61 -2.37
CA LEU A 207 -8.01 0.32 -3.00
C LEU A 207 -7.86 0.36 -4.52
N ASP A 208 -8.25 1.46 -5.16
CA ASP A 208 -8.08 1.63 -6.60
C ASP A 208 -6.60 1.67 -7.00
N ASP A 209 -5.72 2.28 -6.20
CA ASP A 209 -4.27 2.23 -6.41
C ASP A 209 -3.75 0.79 -6.27
N ILE A 210 -4.16 0.06 -5.23
CA ILE A 210 -3.79 -1.36 -5.04
C ILE A 210 -4.22 -2.21 -6.24
N HIS A 211 -5.45 -2.00 -6.75
CA HIS A 211 -5.94 -2.71 -7.93
C HIS A 211 -5.18 -2.31 -9.21
N ARG A 212 -4.84 -1.03 -9.37
CA ARG A 212 -4.01 -0.54 -10.47
C ARG A 212 -2.61 -1.17 -10.42
N TYR A 213 -1.97 -1.23 -9.26
CA TYR A 213 -0.66 -1.86 -9.09
C TYR A 213 -0.72 -3.37 -9.34
N ARG A 214 -1.77 -4.07 -8.91
CA ARG A 214 -2.00 -5.47 -9.29
C ARG A 214 -2.04 -5.65 -10.81
N GLN A 215 -2.84 -4.84 -11.51
CA GLN A 215 -2.96 -4.93 -12.97
C GLN A 215 -1.63 -4.62 -13.66
N LEU A 216 -0.92 -3.60 -13.19
CA LEU A 216 0.41 -3.22 -13.64
C LEU A 216 1.38 -4.41 -13.55
N LEU A 217 1.55 -5.00 -12.36
CA LEU A 217 2.52 -6.08 -12.13
C LEU A 217 2.20 -7.32 -12.97
N ASN A 218 0.92 -7.67 -13.10
CA ASN A 218 0.46 -8.76 -13.97
C ASN A 218 0.76 -8.47 -15.46
N GLY A 219 0.57 -7.24 -15.90
CA GLY A 219 0.90 -6.80 -17.26
C GLY A 219 2.40 -6.83 -17.54
N VAL A 220 3.22 -6.40 -16.58
CA VAL A 220 4.68 -6.45 -16.68
C VAL A 220 5.18 -7.88 -16.82
N TRP A 221 4.73 -8.80 -15.96
CA TRP A 221 5.10 -10.22 -16.09
C TRP A 221 4.67 -10.82 -17.43
N SER A 222 3.48 -10.46 -17.91
CA SER A 222 3.00 -10.93 -19.22
C SER A 222 3.94 -10.50 -20.35
N ALA A 223 4.35 -9.22 -20.37
CA ALA A 223 5.25 -8.68 -21.37
C ALA A 223 6.65 -9.33 -21.37
N TYR A 224 7.26 -9.54 -20.19
CA TYR A 224 8.57 -10.21 -20.10
C TYR A 224 8.50 -11.66 -20.59
N LEU A 225 7.46 -12.40 -20.21
CA LEU A 225 7.32 -13.81 -20.60
C LEU A 225 7.01 -13.94 -22.10
N GLU A 226 6.29 -12.98 -22.69
CA GLU A 226 6.08 -12.90 -24.15
C GLU A 226 7.38 -12.60 -24.89
N ALA A 227 8.19 -11.65 -24.41
CA ALA A 227 9.49 -11.34 -25.01
C ALA A 227 10.43 -12.56 -25.00
N LEU A 228 10.46 -13.32 -23.89
CA LEU A 228 11.20 -14.57 -23.78
C LEU A 228 10.70 -15.65 -24.74
N HIS A 229 9.39 -15.76 -24.92
CA HIS A 229 8.79 -16.69 -25.88
C HIS A 229 9.16 -16.33 -27.33
N GLY A 230 9.14 -15.04 -27.67
CA GLY A 230 9.52 -14.52 -28.98
C GLY A 230 11.00 -14.74 -29.30
N ALA A 231 11.90 -14.46 -28.34
CA ALA A 231 13.33 -14.69 -28.48
C ALA A 231 13.71 -16.18 -28.62
N GLY A 232 12.84 -17.09 -28.19
CA GLY A 232 13.01 -18.53 -28.38
C GLY A 232 12.64 -19.04 -29.79
N ARG A 233 12.05 -18.18 -30.63
CA ARG A 233 11.59 -18.52 -32.00
C ARG A 233 12.45 -17.89 -33.11
N SER A 234 13.38 -17.00 -32.77
CA SER A 234 14.38 -16.38 -33.65
C SER A 234 15.67 -17.17 -33.66
#